data_AF-A0A1B1DTL9-F1
#
_entry.id   AF-A0A1B1DTL9-F1
#
_cell.length_a   1.000
_cell.length_b   1.000
_cell.length_c   1.000
_cell.angle_alpha   90.00
_cell.angle_beta   90.00
_cell.angle_gamma   90.00
#
_symmetry.space_group_name_H-M   'P 1'
#
loop_
_entity.id
_entity.type
_entity.pdbx_description
1 polymer ?
#
loop_
_entity_poly.entity_id
_entity_poly.type
_entity_poly.pdbx_seq_one_letter_code
_entity_poly.pdbx_strand_id
1 'polypeptide(L)' 'MCMKANWRSNNAKEMCTSDVDRAINTTTQMISRECLPHTEELYKCFKHSFRLSFCDNGITERLKNCHLDVYRMITS' A
#
# COMPACT_ATOMS: atom_id res chain seq x y z
N MET A 1 19.45 8.08 -3.83
CA MET A 1 18.24 8.43 -3.05
C MET A 1 18.36 9.87 -2.54
N CYS A 2 17.42 10.74 -2.92
CA CYS A 2 17.42 12.16 -2.52
C CYS A 2 17.53 12.34 -1.00
N MET A 3 16.73 11.59 -0.21
CA MET A 3 16.76 11.66 1.26
C MET A 3 18.13 11.26 1.83
N LYS A 4 18.81 10.27 1.24
CA LYS A 4 20.17 9.87 1.65
C LYS A 4 21.22 10.90 1.26
N ALA A 5 21.04 11.62 0.16
CA ALA A 5 21.96 12.68 -0.26
C ALA A 5 21.82 13.93 0.62
N ASN A 6 20.62 14.21 1.12
CA ASN A 6 20.31 15.42 1.88
C ASN A 6 20.08 15.18 3.37
N TRP A 7 20.50 14.04 3.94
CA TRP A 7 20.18 13.65 5.31
C TRP A 7 20.64 14.63 6.40
N ARG A 8 21.63 15.48 6.11
CA ARG A 8 22.13 16.54 7.01
C ARG A 8 21.43 17.89 6.84
N SER A 9 20.56 18.03 5.85
CA SER A 9 19.87 19.29 5.58
C SER A 9 18.63 19.42 6.44
N ASN A 10 18.43 20.60 7.05
CA ASN A 10 17.25 20.87 7.88
C ASN A 10 15.94 20.92 7.07
N ASN A 11 16.03 21.05 5.74
CA ASN A 11 14.91 21.10 4.80
C ASN A 11 14.88 19.91 3.82
N ALA A 12 15.54 18.79 4.15
CA ALA A 12 15.65 17.62 3.27
C ALA A 12 14.28 17.09 2.79
N LYS A 13 13.27 17.16 3.67
CA LYS A 13 11.89 16.76 3.35
C LYS A 13 11.33 17.61 2.21
N GLU A 14 11.45 18.93 2.29
CA GLU A 14 10.96 19.87 1.28
C GLU A 14 11.70 19.66 -0.05
N MET A 15 13.03 19.52 0.00
CA MET A 15 13.86 19.27 -1.19
C MET A 15 13.51 17.98 -1.92
N CYS A 16 13.14 16.93 -1.18
CA CYS A 16 12.86 15.61 -1.74
C CYS A 16 11.36 15.34 -1.94
N THR A 17 10.48 16.32 -1.72
CA THR A 17 9.02 16.14 -1.78
C THR A 17 8.57 15.52 -3.10
N SER A 18 9.08 16.01 -4.24
CA SER A 18 8.71 15.47 -5.56
C SER A 18 9.06 13.99 -5.74
N ASP A 19 10.22 13.55 -5.25
CA ASP A 19 10.63 12.15 -5.32
C ASP A 19 9.83 11.27 -4.37
N VAL A 20 9.48 11.79 -3.18
CA VAL A 20 8.61 11.12 -2.22
C VAL A 20 7.20 10.95 -2.80
N ASP A 21 6.62 12.02 -3.36
CA ASP A 21 5.30 11.97 -3.99
C ASP A 21 5.27 10.99 -5.16
N ARG A 22 6.33 10.99 -5.98
CA ARG A 22 6.48 10.01 -7.06
C ARG A 22 6.50 8.58 -6.51
N ALA A 23 7.30 8.32 -5.47
CA ALA A 23 7.38 7.01 -4.84
C ALA A 23 6.03 6.56 -4.24
N ILE A 24 5.31 7.47 -3.56
CA ILE A 24 3.97 7.22 -3.02
C ILE A 24 2.98 6.89 -4.15
N ASN A 25 2.96 7.70 -5.21
CA ASN A 25 2.05 7.50 -6.34
C ASN A 25 2.30 6.17 -7.06
N THR A 26 3.56 5.86 -7.35
CA THR A 26 3.93 4.57 -7.97
C THR A 26 3.56 3.40 -7.06
N THR A 27 3.87 3.48 -5.77
CA THR A 27 3.51 2.43 -4.80
C THR A 27 1.99 2.24 -4.72
N THR A 28 1.23 3.34 -4.70
CA THR A 28 -0.24 3.31 -4.66
C THR A 28 -0.82 2.65 -5.90
N GLN A 29 -0.27 2.93 -7.09
CA GLN A 29 -0.69 2.29 -8.33
C GLN A 29 -0.40 0.80 -8.33
N MET A 30 0.77 0.39 -7.81
CA MET A 30 1.14 -1.02 -7.70
C MET A 30 0.22 -1.77 -6.72
N ILE A 31 -0.01 -1.22 -5.52
CA ILE A 31 -0.96 -1.79 -4.55
C ILE A 31 -2.36 -1.89 -5.18
N SER A 32 -2.82 -0.84 -5.84
CA SER A 32 -4.16 -0.81 -6.44
C SER A 32 -4.32 -1.86 -7.53
N ARG A 33 -3.26 -2.15 -8.30
CA ARG A 33 -3.28 -3.18 -9.35
C ARG A 33 -3.23 -4.59 -8.77
N GLU A 34 -2.29 -4.85 -7.86
CA GLU A 34 -2.00 -6.20 -7.37
C GLU A 34 -3.01 -6.64 -6.29
N CYS A 35 -3.53 -5.71 -5.49
CA CYS A 35 -4.39 -6.02 -4.34
C CYS A 35 -5.87 -5.70 -4.59
N LEU A 36 -6.27 -5.35 -5.82
CA LEU A 36 -7.66 -5.09 -6.19
C LEU A 36 -8.61 -6.23 -5.79
N PRO A 37 -8.32 -7.51 -6.09
CA PRO A 37 -9.24 -8.60 -5.78
C PRO A 37 -9.53 -8.73 -4.28
N HIS A 38 -8.50 -8.59 -3.44
CA HIS A 38 -8.64 -8.63 -1.98
C HIS A 38 -9.38 -7.40 -1.44
N THR A 39 -9.19 -6.24 -2.06
CA THR A 39 -9.93 -5.03 -1.73
C THR A 39 -11.42 -5.18 -2.05
N GLU A 40 -11.74 -5.77 -3.21
CA GLU A 40 -13.13 -6.06 -3.59
C GLU A 40 -13.79 -7.08 -2.67
N GLU A 41 -13.08 -8.13 -2.24
CA GLU A 41 -13.56 -9.10 -1.26
C GLU A 41 -13.91 -8.42 0.07
N LEU A 42 -13.00 -7.60 0.61
CA LEU A 42 -13.23 -6.84 1.83
C LEU A 42 -14.40 -5.86 1.66
N TYR A 43 -14.50 -5.18 0.52
CA TYR A 43 -15.61 -4.27 0.24
C TYR A 43 -16.95 -5.00 0.17
N LYS A 44 -17.02 -6.16 -0.49
CA LYS A 44 -18.22 -7.02 -0.52
C LYS A 44 -18.60 -7.43 0.90
N CYS A 45 -17.63 -7.85 1.73
CA CYS A 45 -17.88 -8.19 3.12
C CYS A 45 -18.41 -6.99 3.91
N PHE A 46 -17.78 -5.82 3.79
CA PHE A 46 -18.21 -4.60 4.46
C PHE A 46 -19.64 -4.21 4.07
N LYS A 47 -19.96 -4.21 2.78
CA LYS A 47 -21.30 -3.89 2.25
C LYS A 47 -22.39 -4.80 2.81
N HIS A 48 -22.04 -6.05 3.11
CA HIS A 48 -22.95 -7.05 3.67
C HIS A 48 -22.77 -7.24 5.19
N SER A 49 -22.16 -6.28 5.88
CA SER A 49 -21.92 -6.31 7.33
C SER A 49 -21.25 -7.60 7.80
N PHE A 50 -20.34 -8.16 6.99
CA PHE A 50 -19.62 -9.40 7.21
C PHE A 50 -20.50 -10.65 7.38
N ARG A 51 -21.74 -10.63 6.85
CA ARG A 51 -22.70 -11.75 6.98
C ARG A 51 -22.58 -12.81 5.88
N LEU A 52 -21.76 -12.60 4.85
CA LEU A 52 -21.59 -13.58 3.78
C LEU A 52 -20.73 -14.74 4.27
N SER A 53 -21.02 -15.95 3.79
CA SER A 53 -20.33 -17.18 4.21
C SER A 53 -18.82 -17.17 3.94
N PHE A 54 -18.36 -16.42 2.95
CA PHE A 54 -16.94 -16.27 2.63
C PHE A 54 -16.24 -15.16 3.42
N CYS A 55 -16.97 -14.36 4.22
CA CYS A 55 -16.40 -13.32 5.06
C CYS A 55 -15.81 -13.92 6.32
N ASP A 56 -14.68 -14.61 6.16
CA ASP A 56 -13.89 -15.17 7.24
C ASP A 56 -12.94 -14.11 7.85
N ASN A 57 -12.33 -14.48 8.98
CA ASN A 57 -11.27 -13.68 9.61
C ASN A 57 -10.01 -13.54 8.73
N GLY A 58 -9.93 -14.26 7.61
CA GLY A 58 -8.81 -14.23 6.68
C GLY A 58 -8.90 -13.11 5.63
N ILE A 59 -10.06 -12.50 5.43
CA ILE A 59 -10.26 -11.43 4.42
C ILE A 59 -9.29 -10.27 4.63
N THR A 60 -9.13 -9.79 5.86
CA THR A 60 -8.22 -8.68 6.18
C THR A 60 -6.75 -9.11 6.09
N GLU A 61 -6.44 -10.35 6.47
CA GLU A 61 -5.07 -10.88 6.40
C GLU A 61 -4.62 -11.06 4.94
N ARG A 62 -5.51 -11.50 4.04
CA ARG A 62 -5.23 -11.57 2.59
C ARG A 62 -4.85 -10.20 2.02
N LEU A 63 -5.63 -9.16 2.33
CA LEU A 63 -5.33 -7.79 1.89
C LEU A 63 -4.01 -7.27 2.48
N LYS A 64 -3.79 -7.47 3.78
CA LYS A 64 -2.56 -7.07 4.48
C LYS A 64 -1.33 -7.77 3.90
N ASN A 65 -1.41 -9.06 3.63
CA ASN A 65 -0.32 -9.82 3.02
C ASN A 65 -0.01 -9.32 1.61
N CYS A 66 -1.03 -9.02 0.81
CA CYS A 66 -0.80 -8.43 -0.51
C CYS A 66 -0.05 -7.09 -0.42
N HIS A 67 -0.43 -6.20 0.52
CA HIS A 67 0.31 -4.95 0.74
C HIS A 67 1.77 -5.19 1.16
N LEU A 68 2.01 -6.18 2.02
CA LEU A 68 3.36 -6.57 2.45
C LEU A 68 4.19 -7.14 1.30
N ASP A 69 3.59 -7.93 0.41
CA ASP A 69 4.28 -8.51 -0.73
C ASP A 69 4.64 -7.44 -1.76
N VAL A 70 3.75 -6.48 -2.03
CA VAL A 70 4.07 -5.31 -2.86
C VAL A 70 5.17 -4.46 -2.23
N TYR A 71 5.11 -4.22 -0.91
CA TYR A 71 6.17 -3.51 -0.19
C TYR A 71 7.52 -4.22 -0.34
N ARG A 72 7.56 -5.53 -0.12
CA ARG A 72 8.78 -6.35 -0.30
C ARG A 72 9.28 -6.26 -1.73
N MET A 73 8.40 -6.35 -2.73
CA MET A 73 8.78 -6.23 -4.14
C MET A 73 9.40 -4.88 -4.50
N ILE A 74 8.96 -3.79 -3.86
CA ILE A 74 9.48 -2.43 -4.12
C ILE A 74 10.78 -2.16 -3.36
N THR A 75 10.97 -2.79 -2.20
CA THR A 75 12.08 -2.50 -1.28
C THR A 75 13.21 -3.53 -1.28
N SER A 76 13.01 -4.69 -1.92
CA SER A 76 14.06 -5.69 -2.17
C SER A 76 14.94 -5.30 -3.35
#